data_AF-A0A9D8PL66-F1
#
_entry.id   AF-A0A9D8PL66-F1
#
_cell.length_a   1.000
_cell.length_b   1.000
_cell.length_c   1.000
_cell.angle_alpha   90.00
_cell.angle_beta   90.00
_cell.angle_gamma   90.00
#
_symmetry.space_group_name_H-M   'P 1'
#
loop_
_entity.id
_entity.type
_entity.pdbx_description
1 polymer ?
#
loop_
_entity_poly.entity_id
_entity_poly.type
_entity_poly.pdbx_seq_one_letter_code
_entity_poly.pdbx_strand_id
1 'polypeptide(L)'
;MMLSEPEGLLRIAIAGFWLQQAVEKALKAWLQQLGGDPPLTHDLRRLLLLLEAEGVATADLEPLAQLTVYAVQFRYEADPTSLGLDR
;
A
#
# COMPACT_ATOMS: atom_id res chain seq x y z
N MET A 1 18.30 -7.50 23.07
CA MET A 1 18.81 -6.31 22.36
C MET A 1 17.61 -5.55 21.83
N MET A 2 17.24 -4.45 22.49
CA MET A 2 16.19 -3.55 22.01
C MET A 2 16.77 -2.80 20.81
N LEU A 3 16.15 -2.93 19.64
CA LEU A 3 16.50 -2.11 18.48
C LEU A 3 16.30 -0.65 18.88
N SER A 4 17.16 0.26 18.39
CA SER A 4 16.92 1.69 18.58
C SER A 4 15.57 2.04 17.93
N GLU A 5 14.76 2.85 18.62
CA GLU A 5 13.42 3.30 18.18
C GLU A 5 13.29 3.61 16.66
N PRO A 6 14.24 4.30 15.98
CA PRO A 6 14.12 4.57 14.55
C PRO A 6 14.21 3.34 13.64
N GLU A 7 14.98 2.31 14.00
CA GLU A 7 15.12 1.09 13.19
C GLU A 7 13.85 0.22 13.26
N GLY A 8 13.24 0.14 14.46
CA GLY A 8 11.96 -0.55 14.66
C GLY A 8 10.84 0.06 13.83
N LEU A 9 10.73 1.39 13.82
CA LEU A 9 9.72 2.11 13.05
C LEU A 9 9.89 1.90 11.54
N LEU A 10 11.13 1.95 11.04
CA LEU A 10 11.44 1.70 9.62
C LEU A 10 11.03 0.29 9.19
N ARG A 11 11.27 -0.73 10.02
CA ARG A 11 10.89 -2.11 9.73
C ARG A 11 9.37 -2.29 9.66
N ILE A 12 8.63 -1.66 10.59
CA ILE A 12 7.15 -1.66 10.57
C ILE A 12 6.64 -0.98 9.31
N ALA A 13 7.23 0.15 8.94
CA ALA A 13 6.96 0.89 7.72
C ALA A 13 7.12 0.02 6.45
N ILE A 14 8.25 -0.66 6.31
CA ILE A 14 8.53 -1.55 5.16
C ILE A 14 7.55 -2.73 5.13
N ALA A 15 7.31 -3.38 6.27
CA ALA A 15 6.36 -4.48 6.34
C ALA A 15 4.94 -4.03 5.99
N GLY A 16 4.52 -2.87 6.50
CA GLY A 16 3.23 -2.25 6.19
C GLY A 16 3.08 -1.93 4.70
N PHE A 17 4.13 -1.43 4.05
CA PHE A 17 4.13 -1.16 2.61
C PHE A 17 3.91 -2.43 1.80
N TRP A 18 4.65 -3.50 2.08
CA TRP A 18 4.49 -4.77 1.36
C TRP A 18 3.10 -5.39 1.59
N LEU A 19 2.59 -5.30 2.82
CA LEU A 19 1.25 -5.78 3.14
C LEU A 19 0.17 -4.98 2.40
N GLN A 20 0.26 -3.64 2.41
CA GLN A 20 -0.65 -2.78 1.64
C GLN A 20 -0.61 -3.13 0.15
N GLN A 21 0.59 -3.29 -0.43
CA GLN A 21 0.77 -3.60 -1.84
C GLN A 21 0.22 -4.99 -2.22
N ALA A 22 0.32 -5.97 -1.34
CA ALA A 22 -0.25 -7.30 -1.56
C ALA A 22 -1.78 -7.25 -1.56
N VAL A 23 -2.37 -6.57 -0.57
CA VAL A 23 -3.82 -6.38 -0.47
C VAL A 23 -4.36 -5.61 -1.68
N GLU A 24 -3.73 -4.49 -2.05
CA GLU A 24 -4.13 -3.70 -3.21
C GLU A 24 -4.18 -4.54 -4.49
N LYS A 25 -3.13 -5.32 -4.76
CA LYS A 25 -3.05 -6.16 -5.95
C LYS A 25 -4.13 -7.24 -5.95
N ALA A 26 -4.41 -7.84 -4.79
CA ALA A 26 -5.48 -8.84 -4.66
C ALA A 26 -6.86 -8.23 -4.95
N LEU A 27 -7.18 -7.07 -4.38
CA LEU A 27 -8.46 -6.38 -4.63
C LEU A 27 -8.61 -5.96 -6.09
N LYS A 28 -7.54 -5.42 -6.71
CA LYS A 28 -7.54 -5.06 -8.13
C LYS A 28 -7.67 -6.27 -9.06
N ALA A 29 -7.05 -7.39 -8.70
CA ALA A 29 -7.21 -8.63 -9.46
C ALA A 29 -8.66 -9.15 -9.38
N TRP A 30 -9.30 -9.03 -8.21
CA TRP A 30 -10.71 -9.39 -8.04
C TRP A 30 -11.62 -8.51 -8.88
N LEU A 31 -11.44 -7.17 -8.86
CA LEU A 31 -12.18 -6.26 -9.73
C LEU A 31 -12.04 -6.62 -11.22
N GLN A 32 -10.83 -6.95 -11.67
CA GLN A 32 -10.59 -7.42 -13.05
C GLN A 32 -11.33 -8.72 -13.35
N GLN A 33 -11.35 -9.67 -12.41
CA GLN A 33 -12.07 -10.94 -12.60
C GLN A 33 -13.58 -10.73 -12.76
N LEU A 34 -14.14 -9.69 -12.14
CA LEU A 34 -15.55 -9.30 -12.30
C LEU A 34 -15.82 -8.53 -13.60
N GLY A 35 -14.79 -8.25 -14.41
CA GLY A 35 -14.89 -7.53 -15.68
C GLY A 35 -14.73 -6.01 -15.57
N GLY A 36 -14.39 -5.49 -14.39
CA GLY A 36 -14.10 -4.08 -14.17
C GLY A 36 -12.65 -3.71 -14.53
N ASP A 37 -12.40 -2.42 -14.75
CA ASP A 37 -11.05 -1.86 -14.88
C ASP A 37 -10.65 -1.14 -13.57
N PRO A 38 -9.77 -1.73 -12.74
CA PRO A 38 -9.43 -1.15 -11.45
C PRO A 38 -8.66 0.16 -11.61
N PRO A 39 -9.01 1.21 -10.85
CA PRO A 39 -8.37 2.51 -10.98
C PRO A 39 -6.89 2.51 -10.54
N LEU A 40 -6.12 3.46 -11.08
CA LEU A 40 -4.76 3.78 -10.64
C LEU A 40 -4.79 4.52 -9.29
N THR A 41 -5.13 3.80 -8.23
CA THR A 41 -5.16 4.28 -6.84
C THR A 41 -4.54 3.26 -5.90
N HIS A 42 -3.99 3.74 -4.79
CA HIS A 42 -3.54 2.91 -3.68
C HIS A 42 -4.52 2.94 -2.49
N ASP A 43 -5.66 3.63 -2.64
CA ASP A 43 -6.69 3.69 -1.60
C ASP A 43 -7.51 2.41 -1.57
N LEU A 44 -7.25 1.58 -0.56
CA LEU A 44 -7.94 0.31 -0.38
C LEU A 44 -9.44 0.48 -0.08
N ARG A 45 -9.85 1.55 0.59
CA ARG A 45 -11.29 1.82 0.83
C ARG A 45 -12.02 2.02 -0.47
N ARG A 46 -11.41 2.76 -1.40
CA ARG A 46 -11.97 2.96 -2.74
C ARG A 46 -12.11 1.64 -3.50
N LEU A 47 -11.14 0.72 -3.38
CA LEU A 47 -11.21 -0.59 -4.03
C LEU A 47 -12.31 -1.48 -3.41
N LEU A 48 -12.49 -1.44 -2.09
CA LEU A 48 -13.56 -2.17 -1.39
C LEU A 48 -14.95 -1.64 -1.81
N LEU A 49 -15.14 -0.32 -1.86
CA LEU A 49 -16.39 0.29 -2.34
C LEU A 49 -16.72 -0.10 -3.79
N LEU A 50 -15.71 -0.26 -4.64
CA LEU A 50 -15.91 -0.74 -6.02
C LEU A 50 -16.34 -2.21 -6.03
N LEU A 51 -15.77 -3.05 -5.17
CA LEU A 51 -16.20 -4.45 -5.05
C LEU A 51 -17.65 -4.54 -4.51
N GLU A 52 -18.02 -3.70 -3.54
CA GLU A 52 -19.40 -3.59 -3.05
C GLU A 52 -20.37 -3.20 -4.17
N ALA A 53 -19.97 -2.28 -5.04
CA ALA A 53 -20.79 -1.88 -6.19
C ALA A 53 -21.00 -3.04 -7.19
N GLU A 54 -20.07 -3.98 -7.26
CA GLU A 54 -20.20 -5.24 -8.03
C GLU A 54 -20.93 -6.36 -7.24
N GLY A 55 -21.49 -6.05 -6.06
CA GLY A 55 -22.27 -6.98 -5.24
C GLY A 55 -21.43 -7.90 -4.36
N VAL A 56 -20.14 -7.63 -4.18
CA VAL A 56 -19.26 -8.38 -3.27
C VAL A 56 -19.49 -7.93 -1.84
N ALA A 57 -19.63 -8.89 -0.91
CA ALA A 57 -19.63 -8.60 0.52
C ALA A 57 -18.20 -8.36 1.02
N THR A 58 -17.92 -7.14 1.48
CA THR A 58 -16.59 -6.64 1.89
C THR A 58 -16.52 -6.28 3.37
N ALA A 59 -17.60 -6.45 4.14
CA ALA A 59 -17.66 -6.02 5.54
C ALA A 59 -16.50 -6.58 6.40
N ASP A 60 -16.11 -7.83 6.16
CA ASP A 60 -14.99 -8.49 6.85
C ASP A 60 -13.61 -7.96 6.40
N LEU A 61 -13.56 -7.26 5.26
CA LEU A 61 -12.35 -6.71 4.65
C LEU A 61 -12.16 -5.22 4.95
N GLU A 62 -13.18 -4.51 5.44
CA GLU A 62 -13.11 -3.09 5.81
C GLU A 62 -11.92 -2.72 6.71
N PRO A 63 -11.49 -3.53 7.70
CA PRO A 63 -10.29 -3.22 8.47
C PRO A 63 -9.01 -3.07 7.64
N LEU A 64 -8.93 -3.72 6.47
CA LEU A 64 -7.78 -3.60 5.56
C LEU A 64 -7.63 -2.19 5.00
N ALA A 65 -8.69 -1.39 4.95
CA ALA A 65 -8.64 0.01 4.50
C ALA A 65 -7.66 0.86 5.32
N GLN A 66 -7.33 0.46 6.55
CA GLN A 66 -6.35 1.15 7.38
C GLN A 66 -4.93 1.04 6.82
N LEU A 67 -4.64 0.02 6.02
CA LEU A 67 -3.32 -0.18 5.41
C LEU A 67 -2.99 0.87 4.35
N THR A 68 -3.97 1.64 3.85
CA THR A 68 -3.74 2.75 2.90
C THR A 68 -2.68 3.75 3.43
N VAL A 69 -2.52 3.88 4.75
CA VAL A 69 -1.46 4.72 5.34
C VAL A 69 -0.05 4.30 4.91
N TYR A 70 0.15 3.02 4.59
CA TYR A 70 1.42 2.46 4.14
C TYR A 70 1.58 2.44 2.61
N ALA A 71 0.65 3.02 1.85
CA ALA A 71 0.72 3.04 0.39
C ALA A 71 1.88 3.89 -0.16
N VAL A 72 2.42 4.80 0.65
CA VAL A 72 3.53 5.65 0.26
C VAL A 72 4.80 4.82 0.28
N GLN A 73 5.45 4.72 -0.89
CA GLN A 73 6.78 4.16 -0.97
C GLN A 73 7.73 5.03 -0.15
N PHE A 74 8.40 4.44 0.85
CA PHE A 74 9.43 5.12 1.62
C PHE A 74 10.55 5.54 0.65
N ARG A 75 10.56 6.81 0.25
CA ARG A 75 11.66 7.41 -0.52
C ARG A 75 12.70 7.94 0.45
N TYR A 76 13.43 7.06 1.09
CA TYR A 76 14.68 7.42 1.76
C TYR A 76 15.74 6.41 1.33
N GLU A 77 16.25 6.61 0.10
CA GLU A 77 17.55 6.19 -0.45
C GLU A 77 17.57 6.33 -2.00
N ALA A 78 17.17 7.49 -2.51
CA ALA A 78 17.50 7.89 -3.88
C ALA A 78 17.90 9.36 -3.91
N ASP A 79 18.80 9.77 -3.00
CA ASP A 79 19.89 10.64 -3.43
C ASP A 79 21.12 10.57 -2.50
N PRO A 80 22.08 9.66 -2.74
CA PRO A 80 23.48 9.91 -2.40
C PRO A 80 24.14 10.90 -3.39
N THR A 81 23.46 11.29 -4.46
CA THR A 81 23.98 12.07 -5.62
C THR A 81 23.64 13.56 -5.58
N SER A 82 23.18 14.07 -4.44
CA SER A 82 23.50 15.44 -4.02
C SER A 82 24.86 15.46 -3.30
N LEU A 83 25.74 14.50 -3.59
CA LEU A 83 27.18 14.71 -3.57
C LEU A 83 27.50 15.67 -4.70
N GLY A 84 27.58 16.97 -4.38
CA GLY A 84 28.01 18.02 -5.30
C GLY A 84 29.29 17.63 -6.02
N LEU A 85 29.15 17.03 -7.20
CA LEU A 85 30.21 16.97 -8.19
C LEU A 85 30.12 18.25 -8.99
N ASP A 86 30.60 19.33 -8.36
CA ASP A 86 31.26 20.39 -9.11
C ASP A 86 32.38 19.74 -9.91
N ARG A 87 32.17 19.62 -11.23
CA ARG A 87 33.22 19.59 -12.24
C ARG A 87 32.76 20.34 -13.48
#